data_AF-A0A0F9FKE0-F1
#
_entry.id   AF-A0A0F9FKE0-F1
#
_cell.length_a   1.000
_cell.length_b   1.000
_cell.length_c   1.000
_cell.angle_alpha   90.00
_cell.angle_beta   90.00
_cell.angle_gamma   90.00
#
_symmetry.space_group_name_H-M   'P 1'
#
loop_
_entity.id
_entity.type
_entity.pdbx_description
1 polymer ?
#
loop_
_entity_poly.entity_id
_entity_poly.type
_entity_poly.pdbx_seq_one_letter_code
_entity_poly.pdbx_strand_id
1 'polypeptide(L)'
;MVGQVSSLKTGVKYKKTPIGKIPVDWEVVRLGDVCDIIGGSTPSTKRKEYWGGHIPFATPTDITSLRGREISITKQSITPEGLSSCGARLLPAGSILLTRRATLGACAINSACAINTKSMATNQGFASLVCSEKAYNWFIFYKMISLKRELQTLGSGSTFKEVSKGNIRSLFLAIPSPPEQKKIAEILTTVDDAIEKTTQIIDKTKELKKGMMQRLLTHGIGHKKIKLLSSTQAVPIINKGEFSKIRTAIPPIYEQKKIGDILSSIDSQIEKESNHKEQLELLKKGLMLLLLTGKLRV
;
A
#
# COMPACT_ATOMS: atom_id res chain seq x y z
N MET A 1 3.27 0.04 -27.99
CA MET A 1 4.67 -0.45 -28.10
C MET A 1 4.88 -1.54 -27.08
N VAL A 2 4.73 -2.79 -27.50
CA VAL A 2 4.95 -3.98 -26.66
C VAL A 2 6.39 -4.42 -26.92
N GLY A 3 7.32 -3.91 -26.13
CA GLY A 3 8.75 -4.17 -26.27
C GLY A 3 9.18 -5.41 -25.48
N GLN A 4 9.61 -6.44 -26.22
CA GLN A 4 10.49 -7.54 -25.81
C GLN A 4 10.25 -8.15 -24.42
N VAL A 5 9.44 -9.21 -24.39
CA VAL A 5 9.54 -10.24 -23.34
C VAL A 5 10.86 -10.97 -23.59
N SER A 6 11.86 -10.71 -22.73
CA SER A 6 13.16 -11.39 -22.76
C SER A 6 12.97 -12.90 -22.61
N SER A 7 13.79 -13.65 -23.35
CA SER A 7 13.80 -15.12 -23.38
C SER A 7 13.92 -15.69 -21.96
N LEU A 8 12.93 -16.49 -21.55
CA LEU A 8 13.00 -17.25 -20.30
C LEU A 8 14.22 -18.16 -20.34
N LYS A 9 15.14 -18.01 -19.38
CA LYS A 9 16.31 -18.89 -19.27
C LYS A 9 15.86 -20.28 -18.83
N THR A 10 15.90 -21.27 -19.72
CA THR A 10 15.71 -22.69 -19.39
C THR A 10 17.01 -23.29 -18.82
N GLY A 11 16.92 -24.27 -17.92
CA GLY A 11 18.10 -24.95 -17.35
C GLY A 11 18.77 -24.26 -16.15
N VAL A 12 18.03 -23.48 -15.36
CA VAL A 12 18.55 -22.80 -14.16
C VAL A 12 19.11 -23.83 -13.17
N LYS A 13 20.42 -23.75 -12.89
CA LYS A 13 21.06 -24.53 -11.83
C LYS A 13 20.84 -23.86 -10.48
N TYR A 14 20.64 -24.67 -9.44
CA TYR A 14 20.41 -24.19 -8.08
C TYR A 14 21.51 -24.66 -7.13
N LYS A 15 21.85 -23.80 -6.15
CA LYS A 15 22.70 -24.14 -5.00
C LYS A 15 21.89 -24.16 -3.72
N LYS A 16 22.26 -25.03 -2.77
CA LYS A 16 21.68 -25.06 -1.42
C LYS A 16 22.33 -23.96 -0.57
N THR A 17 21.53 -23.22 0.17
CA THR A 17 21.98 -22.15 1.09
C THR A 17 21.16 -22.19 2.38
N PRO A 18 21.55 -21.45 3.44
CA PRO A 18 20.78 -21.39 4.68
C PRO A 18 19.34 -20.89 4.51
N ILE A 19 19.06 -20.12 3.45
CA ILE A 19 17.73 -19.59 3.11
C ILE A 19 17.00 -20.40 2.02
N GLY A 20 17.46 -21.64 1.78
CA GLY A 20 16.88 -22.56 0.81
C GLY A 20 17.65 -22.66 -0.50
N LYS A 21 17.01 -23.25 -1.52
CA LYS A 21 17.60 -23.39 -2.85
C LYS A 21 17.45 -22.08 -3.62
N ILE A 22 18.56 -21.56 -4.14
CA ILE A 22 18.59 -20.34 -4.95
C ILE A 22 19.38 -20.59 -6.24
N PRO A 23 19.21 -19.77 -7.29
CA PRO A 23 20.04 -19.89 -8.48
C PRO A 23 21.54 -19.76 -8.17
N VAL A 24 22.37 -20.51 -8.90
CA VAL A 24 23.82 -20.56 -8.65
C VAL A 24 24.51 -19.20 -8.72
N ASP A 25 24.03 -18.33 -9.61
CA ASP A 25 24.54 -16.99 -9.91
C ASP A 25 23.96 -15.90 -9.01
N TRP A 26 22.99 -16.23 -8.14
CA TRP A 26 22.50 -15.31 -7.12
C TRP A 26 23.44 -15.31 -5.91
N GLU A 27 23.62 -14.16 -5.27
CA GLU A 27 24.42 -13.99 -4.07
C GLU A 27 23.53 -14.04 -2.82
N VAL A 28 24.05 -14.61 -1.71
CA VAL A 28 23.42 -14.50 -0.39
C VAL A 28 24.14 -13.42 0.40
N VAL A 29 23.41 -12.38 0.78
CA VAL A 29 23.93 -11.24 1.55
C VAL A 29 23.13 -11.07 2.83
N ARG A 30 23.66 -10.39 3.85
CA ARG A 30 22.82 -9.88 4.94
C ARG A 30 22.21 -8.54 4.52
N LEU A 31 20.98 -8.25 4.96
CA LEU A 31 20.33 -6.97 4.65
C LEU A 31 21.18 -5.78 5.09
N GLY A 32 21.87 -5.88 6.23
CA GLY A 32 22.80 -4.86 6.72
C GLY A 32 24.07 -4.66 5.88
N ASP A 33 24.40 -5.58 4.97
CA ASP A 33 25.56 -5.46 4.09
C ASP A 33 25.23 -4.63 2.83
N VAL A 34 23.94 -4.50 2.52
CA VAL A 34 23.45 -3.81 1.32
C VAL A 34 22.54 -2.62 1.61
N CYS A 35 22.12 -2.42 2.86
CA CYS A 35 21.28 -1.31 3.30
C CYS A 35 21.77 -0.74 4.65
N ASP A 36 21.79 0.59 4.78
CA ASP A 36 21.79 1.23 6.12
C ASP A 36 20.39 1.13 6.73
N ILE A 37 20.32 0.73 7.99
CA ILE A 37 19.07 0.50 8.72
C ILE A 37 18.89 1.61 9.74
N ILE A 38 18.00 2.53 9.40
CA ILE A 38 17.77 3.77 10.12
C ILE A 38 16.51 3.63 10.97
N GLY A 39 16.68 3.69 12.29
CA GLY A 39 15.55 3.84 13.21
C GLY A 39 15.02 5.28 13.23
N GLY A 40 13.77 5.43 13.65
CA GLY A 40 13.18 6.74 13.92
C GLY A 40 13.12 7.12 15.40
N SER A 41 12.66 8.33 15.67
CA SER A 41 12.43 8.87 17.01
C SER A 41 11.28 9.87 16.96
N THR A 42 10.70 10.21 18.10
CA THR A 42 9.58 11.17 18.17
C THR A 42 10.00 12.36 19.04
N PRO A 43 9.96 13.61 18.51
CA PRO A 43 10.17 14.78 19.34
C PRO A 43 9.04 14.93 20.36
N SER A 44 9.25 15.72 21.41
CA SER A 44 8.25 15.88 22.47
C SER A 44 6.90 16.35 21.89
N THR A 45 5.84 15.56 22.08
CA THR A 45 4.48 15.90 21.63
C THR A 45 3.86 17.05 22.44
N LYS A 46 4.46 17.40 23.57
CA LYS A 46 4.02 18.52 24.43
C LYS A 46 4.49 19.88 23.91
N ARG A 47 5.54 19.91 23.08
CA ARG A 47 6.12 21.14 22.53
C ARG A 47 5.59 21.38 21.13
N LYS A 48 4.61 22.30 21.00
CA LYS A 48 3.92 22.58 19.73
C LYS A 48 4.88 23.12 18.67
N GLU A 49 5.94 23.80 19.09
CA GLU A 49 6.99 24.37 18.21
C GLU A 49 7.77 23.31 17.42
N TYR A 50 7.69 22.03 17.82
CA TYR A 50 8.34 20.93 17.10
C TYR A 50 7.52 20.38 15.91
N TRP A 51 6.26 20.81 15.79
CA TRP A 51 5.28 20.23 14.87
C TRP A 51 4.74 21.26 13.88
N GLY A 52 4.17 20.78 12.78
CA GLY A 52 3.58 21.65 11.74
C GLY A 52 4.60 22.32 10.83
N GLY A 53 5.85 21.82 10.81
CA GLY A 53 6.88 22.27 9.90
C GLY A 53 6.72 21.70 8.49
N HIS A 54 7.81 21.71 7.72
CA HIS A 54 7.84 21.27 6.33
C HIS A 54 8.50 19.90 6.12
N ILE A 55 8.93 19.23 7.20
CA ILE A 55 9.52 17.87 7.14
C ILE A 55 8.39 16.87 7.38
N PRO A 56 7.99 16.05 6.39
CA PRO A 56 7.00 14.99 6.59
C PRO A 56 7.47 14.02 7.68
N PHE A 57 6.57 13.68 8.61
CA PHE A 57 6.84 12.78 9.72
C PHE A 57 5.94 11.56 9.67
N ALA A 58 6.48 10.44 9.20
CA ALA A 58 5.74 9.21 9.00
C ALA A 58 5.58 8.38 10.28
N THR A 59 4.38 7.87 10.46
CA THR A 59 3.99 6.91 11.49
C THR A 59 3.54 5.59 10.84
N PRO A 60 3.53 4.45 11.56
CA PRO A 60 3.03 3.19 11.00
C PRO A 60 1.59 3.28 10.48
N THR A 61 0.79 4.19 11.03
CA THR A 61 -0.59 4.46 10.58
C THR A 61 -0.59 5.03 9.17
N ASP A 62 0.31 5.96 8.83
CA ASP A 62 0.42 6.51 7.48
C ASP A 62 0.67 5.41 6.45
N ILE A 63 1.51 4.41 6.79
CA ILE A 63 1.79 3.26 5.93
C ILE A 63 0.56 2.38 5.75
N THR A 64 -0.19 2.11 6.83
CA THR A 64 -1.39 1.28 6.72
C THR A 64 -2.59 1.95 6.07
N SER A 65 -2.66 3.29 6.13
CA SER A 65 -3.70 4.07 5.45
C SER A 65 -3.34 4.37 3.99
N LEU A 66 -2.13 4.04 3.56
CA LEU A 66 -1.64 4.33 2.22
C LEU A 66 -2.40 3.51 1.17
N ARG A 67 -2.91 4.21 0.15
CA ARG A 67 -3.48 3.59 -1.06
C ARG A 67 -2.43 3.62 -2.17
N GLY A 68 -1.43 2.76 -2.06
CA GLY A 68 -0.32 2.67 -3.00
C GLY A 68 0.97 2.19 -2.35
N ARG A 69 2.07 2.33 -3.08
CA ARG A 69 3.41 1.86 -2.67
C ARG A 69 4.31 2.98 -2.16
N GLU A 70 4.00 4.22 -2.53
CA GLU A 70 4.85 5.38 -2.32
C GLU A 70 4.19 6.38 -1.38
N ILE A 71 5.00 7.02 -0.53
CA ILE A 71 4.56 8.07 0.38
C ILE A 71 5.46 9.30 0.23
N SER A 72 4.82 10.44 -0.03
CA SER A 72 5.46 11.75 -0.09
C SER A 72 4.89 12.73 0.94
N ILE A 73 3.67 12.48 1.42
CA ILE A 73 2.93 13.33 2.36
C ILE A 73 2.46 12.46 3.52
N THR A 74 2.55 13.01 4.73
CA THR A 74 2.17 12.36 5.98
C THR A 74 1.13 13.21 6.70
N LYS A 75 0.37 12.59 7.62
CA LYS A 75 -0.64 13.33 8.40
C LYS A 75 -0.03 14.43 9.28
N GLN A 76 1.19 14.22 9.75
CA GLN A 76 1.93 15.16 10.58
C GLN A 76 3.26 15.54 9.93
N SER A 77 3.75 16.71 10.27
CA SER A 77 5.09 17.19 9.91
C SER A 77 5.78 17.77 11.14
N ILE A 78 7.12 17.81 11.08
CA ILE A 78 7.95 18.38 12.14
C ILE A 78 8.77 19.56 11.61
N THR A 79 9.22 20.41 12.53
CA THR A 79 10.15 21.51 12.25
C THR A 79 11.60 21.01 12.29
N PRO A 80 12.57 21.75 11.72
CA PRO A 80 13.99 21.46 11.89
C PRO A 80 14.41 21.38 13.37
N GLU A 81 13.83 22.21 14.22
CA GLU A 81 14.03 22.21 15.68
C GLU A 81 13.47 20.92 16.29
N GLY A 82 12.28 20.50 15.87
CA GLY A 82 11.69 19.22 16.25
C GLY A 82 12.58 18.03 15.89
N LEU A 83 13.08 17.99 14.65
CA LEU A 83 14.02 16.96 14.21
C LEU A 83 15.29 16.95 15.08
N SER A 84 15.92 18.11 15.27
CA SER A 84 17.18 18.26 16.03
C SER A 84 17.02 17.94 17.52
N SER A 85 15.80 18.02 18.04
CA SER A 85 15.49 17.71 19.44
C SER A 85 15.42 16.21 19.77
N CYS A 86 15.46 15.32 18.76
CA CYS A 86 15.30 13.88 18.94
C CYS A 86 16.28 13.07 18.08
N GLY A 87 16.32 11.75 18.27
CA GLY A 87 17.21 10.85 17.54
C GLY A 87 16.74 10.49 16.12
N ALA A 88 15.74 11.18 15.57
CA ALA A 88 15.23 10.90 14.22
C ALA A 88 16.23 11.41 13.17
N ARG A 89 16.32 10.71 12.05
CA ARG A 89 17.17 11.11 10.91
C ARG A 89 16.31 11.39 9.69
N LEU A 90 16.80 12.31 8.86
CA LEU A 90 16.24 12.55 7.53
C LEU A 90 16.56 11.38 6.60
N LEU A 91 15.53 10.86 5.96
CA LEU A 91 15.59 9.77 5.00
C LEU A 91 15.53 10.33 3.58
N PRO A 92 16.50 10.00 2.72
CA PRO A 92 16.47 10.43 1.32
C PRO A 92 15.30 9.80 0.56
N ALA A 93 14.92 10.41 -0.56
CA ALA A 93 14.01 9.81 -1.53
C ALA A 93 14.50 8.42 -1.94
N GLY A 94 13.58 7.49 -2.19
CA GLY A 94 13.87 6.10 -2.50
C GLY A 94 14.12 5.19 -1.29
N SER A 95 14.22 5.75 -0.07
CA SER A 95 14.31 4.95 1.16
C SER A 95 13.06 4.09 1.36
N ILE A 96 13.23 2.89 1.93
CA ILE A 96 12.12 1.98 2.22
C ILE A 96 11.70 2.17 3.67
N LEU A 97 10.47 2.59 3.93
CA LEU A 97 9.93 2.77 5.27
C LEU A 97 9.33 1.45 5.77
N LEU A 98 10.14 0.65 6.46
CA LEU A 98 9.73 -0.64 7.03
C LEU A 98 9.24 -0.49 8.47
N THR A 99 8.01 -0.89 8.75
CA THR A 99 7.46 -0.89 10.11
C THR A 99 8.00 -2.08 10.92
N ARG A 100 8.48 -1.80 12.12
CA ARG A 100 9.05 -2.79 13.08
C ARG A 100 8.14 -3.10 14.27
N ARG A 101 7.05 -2.35 14.46
CA ARG A 101 6.07 -2.50 15.56
C ARG A 101 4.65 -2.22 15.05
N ALA A 102 3.64 -2.80 15.72
CA ALA A 102 2.21 -2.69 15.44
C ALA A 102 1.80 -3.32 14.10
N THR A 103 2.20 -2.72 12.99
CA THR A 103 1.84 -3.16 11.62
C THR A 103 3.02 -3.87 10.97
N LEU A 104 3.66 -4.75 11.74
CA LEU A 104 4.97 -5.34 11.45
C LEU A 104 5.11 -5.88 10.01
N GLY A 105 6.15 -5.41 9.32
CA GLY A 105 6.48 -5.80 7.95
C GLY A 105 5.70 -5.06 6.86
N ALA A 106 4.93 -4.03 7.21
CA ALA A 106 4.39 -3.10 6.23
C ALA A 106 5.51 -2.19 5.70
N CYS A 107 5.46 -1.86 4.42
CA CYS A 107 6.49 -1.08 3.72
C CYS A 107 5.86 -0.02 2.83
N ALA A 108 6.56 1.11 2.65
CA ALA A 108 6.35 2.07 1.57
C ALA A 108 7.69 2.60 1.06
N ILE A 109 7.74 3.07 -0.18
CA ILE A 109 8.85 3.85 -0.72
C ILE A 109 8.65 5.32 -0.38
N ASN A 110 9.67 5.95 0.21
CA ASN A 110 9.69 7.40 0.38
C ASN A 110 9.88 8.08 -0.98
N SER A 111 8.85 8.77 -1.49
CA SER A 111 8.93 9.54 -2.74
C SER A 111 9.01 11.05 -2.52
N ALA A 112 9.18 11.51 -1.27
CA ALA A 112 9.42 12.93 -0.98
C ALA A 112 10.75 13.39 -1.60
N CYS A 113 10.68 14.26 -2.61
CA CYS A 113 11.83 14.71 -3.39
C CYS A 113 12.53 15.92 -2.75
N ALA A 114 13.85 15.97 -2.92
CA ALA A 114 14.73 16.97 -2.30
C ALA A 114 14.59 18.40 -2.86
N ILE A 115 13.83 18.62 -3.94
CA ILE A 115 13.66 19.96 -4.51
C ILE A 115 12.55 20.67 -3.71
N ASN A 116 12.98 21.60 -2.85
CA ASN A 116 12.20 22.53 -2.02
C ASN A 116 11.42 21.96 -0.82
N THR A 117 11.29 20.64 -0.63
CA THR A 117 10.81 20.04 0.64
C THR A 117 11.42 18.67 0.91
N LYS A 118 12.67 18.73 1.38
CA LYS A 118 13.31 18.00 2.49
C LYS A 118 12.73 16.61 2.82
N SER A 119 13.56 15.59 2.58
CA SER A 119 13.66 14.28 3.24
C SER A 119 12.63 13.94 4.33
N MET A 120 12.19 12.70 4.42
CA MET A 120 11.20 12.28 5.40
C MET A 120 11.85 11.88 6.74
N ALA A 121 11.19 12.15 7.86
CA ALA A 121 11.55 11.56 9.15
C ALA A 121 10.49 10.55 9.58
N THR A 122 10.86 9.59 10.44
CA THR A 122 9.96 8.56 10.94
C THR A 122 9.97 8.51 12.46
N ASN A 123 8.87 8.05 13.05
CA ASN A 123 8.85 7.71 14.48
C ASN A 123 9.61 6.40 14.79
N GLN A 124 9.70 6.04 16.08
CA GLN A 124 10.39 4.82 16.55
C GLN A 124 9.77 3.49 16.09
N GLY A 125 8.62 3.53 15.43
CA GLY A 125 7.95 2.36 14.87
C GLY A 125 8.58 1.84 13.58
N PHE A 126 9.66 2.46 13.09
CA PHE A 126 10.32 2.13 11.83
C PHE A 126 11.76 1.62 11.98
N ALA A 127 12.15 0.80 11.02
CA ALA A 127 13.54 0.46 10.68
C ALA A 127 13.72 0.69 9.18
N SER A 128 13.79 1.97 8.79
CA SER A 128 13.89 2.39 7.40
C SER A 128 15.18 1.93 6.74
N LEU A 129 15.13 1.59 5.46
CA LEU A 129 16.25 1.03 4.71
C LEU A 129 16.71 2.04 3.65
N VAL A 130 17.97 2.43 3.72
CA VAL A 130 18.65 3.20 2.67
C VAL A 130 19.56 2.24 1.92
N CYS A 131 19.20 1.93 0.68
CA CYS A 131 19.92 0.91 -0.11
C CYS A 131 21.23 1.47 -0.67
N SER A 132 22.26 0.64 -0.69
CA SER A 132 23.51 0.89 -1.42
C SER A 132 23.33 0.61 -2.92
N GLU A 133 24.33 0.96 -3.73
CA GLU A 133 24.33 0.72 -5.19
C GLU A 133 24.20 -0.77 -5.57
N LYS A 134 24.56 -1.69 -4.67
CA LYS A 134 24.42 -3.14 -4.88
C LYS A 134 22.97 -3.63 -4.81
N ALA A 135 22.07 -2.83 -4.22
CA ALA A 135 20.70 -3.20 -3.95
C ALA A 135 19.73 -2.18 -4.56
N TYR A 136 19.02 -2.59 -5.60
CA TYR A 136 17.97 -1.76 -6.16
C TYR A 136 16.79 -1.68 -5.18
N ASN A 137 16.45 -0.46 -4.75
CA ASN A 137 15.48 -0.23 -3.68
C ASN A 137 14.11 -0.88 -3.93
N TRP A 138 13.58 -0.84 -5.16
CA TRP A 138 12.31 -1.50 -5.48
C TRP A 138 12.39 -3.02 -5.40
N PHE A 139 13.53 -3.62 -5.77
CA PHE A 139 13.74 -5.06 -5.58
C PHE A 139 13.74 -5.40 -4.08
N ILE A 140 14.46 -4.64 -3.26
CA ILE A 140 14.47 -4.83 -1.80
C ILE A 140 13.08 -4.61 -1.22
N PHE A 141 12.32 -3.62 -1.68
CA PHE A 141 10.94 -3.37 -1.24
C PHE A 141 10.06 -4.61 -1.44
N TYR A 142 10.05 -5.19 -2.65
CA TYR A 142 9.29 -6.42 -2.91
C TYR A 142 9.83 -7.61 -2.13
N LYS A 143 11.16 -7.70 -1.94
CA LYS A 143 11.76 -8.73 -1.11
C LYS A 143 11.27 -8.62 0.33
N MET A 144 11.26 -7.43 0.93
CA MET A 144 10.76 -7.22 2.28
C MET A 144 9.27 -7.54 2.41
N ILE A 145 8.45 -7.20 1.42
CA ILE A 145 7.03 -7.60 1.39
C ILE A 145 6.91 -9.14 1.40
N SER A 146 7.73 -9.84 0.59
CA SER A 146 7.71 -11.31 0.55
C SER A 146 8.12 -11.96 1.88
N LEU A 147 8.95 -11.27 2.67
CA LEU A 147 9.44 -11.72 3.98
C LEU A 147 8.56 -11.28 5.15
N LYS A 148 7.40 -10.66 4.91
CA LYS A 148 6.51 -10.16 5.97
C LYS A 148 6.17 -11.22 7.03
N ARG A 149 5.90 -12.46 6.62
CA ARG A 149 5.61 -13.56 7.56
C ARG A 149 6.83 -13.94 8.40
N GLU A 150 8.01 -13.96 7.80
CA GLU A 150 9.27 -14.24 8.52
C GLU A 150 9.60 -13.13 9.53
N LEU A 151 9.39 -11.86 9.15
CA LEU A 151 9.48 -10.75 10.11
C LEU A 151 8.51 -10.95 11.28
N GLN A 152 7.29 -11.41 11.03
CA GLN A 152 6.29 -11.66 12.08
C GLN A 152 6.63 -12.84 12.99
N THR A 153 7.40 -13.82 12.53
CA THR A 153 7.90 -14.93 13.37
C THR A 153 9.13 -14.50 14.18
N LEU A 154 9.96 -13.61 13.64
CA LEU A 154 11.09 -13.00 14.38
C LEU A 154 10.64 -11.96 15.42
N GLY A 155 9.38 -11.53 15.36
CA GLY A 155 8.82 -10.55 16.30
C GLY A 155 8.63 -11.16 17.69
N SER A 156 9.28 -10.56 18.68
CA SER A 156 9.14 -10.91 20.11
C SER A 156 8.07 -10.06 20.80
N GLY A 157 7.45 -10.57 21.86
CA GLY A 157 6.45 -9.86 22.69
C GLY A 157 5.03 -10.42 22.51
N SER A 158 4.29 -10.56 23.62
CA SER A 158 2.94 -11.14 23.67
C SER A 158 1.83 -10.16 23.25
N THR A 159 1.96 -8.88 23.61
CA THR A 159 0.93 -7.84 23.32
C THR A 159 1.25 -7.02 22.07
N PHE A 160 2.52 -6.69 21.83
CA PHE A 160 2.98 -6.00 20.63
C PHE A 160 4.22 -6.68 20.08
N LYS A 161 4.06 -7.41 18.97
CA LYS A 161 5.20 -8.00 18.27
C LYS A 161 6.10 -6.91 17.71
N GLU A 162 7.38 -6.98 18.07
CA GLU A 162 8.42 -6.10 17.56
C GLU A 162 9.66 -6.90 17.16
N VAL A 163 10.26 -6.55 16.03
CA VAL A 163 11.51 -7.15 15.55
C VAL A 163 12.65 -6.19 15.82
N SER A 164 13.73 -6.59 16.48
CA SER A 164 14.88 -5.71 16.75
C SER A 164 15.58 -5.20 15.46
N LYS A 165 16.24 -4.03 15.50
CA LYS A 165 17.05 -3.56 14.36
C LYS A 165 18.17 -4.54 14.01
N GLY A 166 18.74 -5.19 15.02
CA GLY A 166 19.77 -6.22 14.86
C GLY A 166 19.26 -7.43 14.08
N ASN A 167 18.04 -7.91 14.38
CA ASN A 167 17.41 -9.01 13.67
C ASN A 167 17.11 -8.64 12.21
N ILE A 168 16.60 -7.43 11.96
CA ILE A 168 16.39 -6.94 10.59
C ILE A 168 17.74 -6.87 9.85
N ARG A 169 18.79 -6.37 10.50
CA ARG A 169 20.15 -6.28 9.94
C ARG A 169 20.73 -7.64 9.56
N SER A 170 20.44 -8.69 10.34
CA SER A 170 20.99 -10.02 10.15
C SER A 170 20.21 -10.89 9.16
N LEU A 171 19.07 -10.42 8.63
CA LEU A 171 18.27 -11.15 7.64
C LEU A 171 19.11 -11.48 6.40
N PHE A 172 19.08 -12.74 5.98
CA PHE A 172 19.72 -13.19 4.76
C PHE A 172 18.79 -12.99 3.56
N LEU A 173 19.32 -12.39 2.50
CA LEU A 173 18.62 -12.18 1.23
C LEU A 173 19.38 -12.86 0.11
N ALA A 174 18.64 -13.53 -0.77
CA ALA A 174 19.16 -13.93 -2.07
C ALA A 174 18.92 -12.78 -3.05
N ILE A 175 19.98 -12.24 -3.64
CA ILE A 175 19.91 -11.12 -4.59
C ILE A 175 20.54 -11.50 -5.94
N PRO A 176 19.91 -11.17 -7.07
CA PRO A 176 20.51 -11.32 -8.39
C PRO A 176 21.48 -10.17 -8.71
N SER A 177 22.08 -10.23 -9.90
CA SER A 177 22.82 -9.11 -10.50
C SER A 177 21.95 -7.83 -10.57
N PRO A 178 22.54 -6.62 -10.49
CA PRO A 178 21.77 -5.37 -10.53
C PRO A 178 20.83 -5.23 -11.75
N PRO A 179 21.20 -5.63 -12.98
CA PRO A 179 20.27 -5.58 -14.12
C PRO A 179 19.01 -6.44 -13.91
N GLU A 180 19.17 -7.63 -13.36
CA GLU A 180 18.04 -8.53 -13.09
C GLU A 180 17.21 -8.04 -11.89
N GLN A 181 17.82 -7.45 -10.85
CA GLN A 181 17.07 -6.78 -9.78
C GLN A 181 16.13 -5.71 -10.34
N LYS A 182 16.63 -4.87 -11.24
CA LYS A 182 15.85 -3.82 -11.90
C LYS A 182 14.73 -4.40 -12.76
N LYS A 183 15.03 -5.43 -13.57
CA LYS A 183 14.02 -6.07 -14.43
C LYS A 183 12.90 -6.74 -13.64
N ILE A 184 13.23 -7.44 -12.55
CA ILE A 184 12.24 -8.02 -11.64
C ILE A 184 11.36 -6.93 -11.05
N ALA A 185 11.97 -5.86 -10.53
CA ALA A 185 11.25 -4.75 -9.95
C ALA A 185 10.32 -4.05 -10.96
N GLU A 186 10.78 -3.82 -12.20
CA GLU A 186 9.98 -3.23 -13.29
C GLU A 186 8.74 -4.08 -13.62
N ILE A 187 8.87 -5.40 -13.67
CA ILE A 187 7.74 -6.30 -13.92
C ILE A 187 6.71 -6.18 -12.79
N LEU A 188 7.18 -6.22 -11.55
CA LEU A 188 6.29 -6.15 -10.38
C LEU A 188 5.64 -4.76 -10.23
N THR A 189 6.36 -3.67 -10.49
CA THR A 189 5.80 -2.32 -10.48
C THR A 189 4.77 -2.13 -11.58
N THR A 190 4.97 -2.73 -12.76
CA THR A 190 4.00 -2.67 -13.87
C THR A 190 2.66 -3.30 -13.46
N VAL A 191 2.70 -4.43 -12.76
CA VAL A 191 1.47 -5.08 -12.25
C VAL A 191 0.80 -4.22 -11.18
N ASP A 192 1.59 -3.63 -10.28
CA ASP A 192 1.04 -2.73 -9.27
C ASP A 192 0.42 -1.45 -9.88
N ASP A 193 1.03 -0.87 -10.91
CA ASP A 193 0.49 0.28 -11.63
C ASP A 193 -0.86 -0.06 -12.28
N ALA A 194 -1.01 -1.28 -12.79
CA ALA A 194 -2.30 -1.76 -13.30
C ALA A 194 -3.34 -1.88 -12.16
N ILE A 195 -2.96 -2.46 -11.02
CA ILE A 195 -3.84 -2.57 -9.84
C ILE A 195 -4.30 -1.19 -9.34
N GLU A 196 -3.38 -0.22 -9.28
CA GLU A 196 -3.68 1.15 -8.86
C GLU A 196 -4.63 1.84 -9.85
N LYS A 197 -4.36 1.75 -11.16
CA LYS A 197 -5.25 2.29 -12.20
C LYS A 197 -6.65 1.68 -12.14
N THR A 198 -6.76 0.35 -12.03
CA THR A 198 -8.05 -0.33 -11.90
C THR A 198 -8.78 0.10 -10.63
N THR A 199 -8.06 0.27 -9.51
CA THR A 199 -8.66 0.80 -8.27
C THR A 199 -9.22 2.21 -8.47
N GLN A 200 -8.51 3.09 -9.18
CA GLN A 200 -9.00 4.44 -9.50
C GLN A 200 -10.23 4.42 -10.42
N ILE A 201 -10.29 3.49 -11.39
CA ILE A 201 -11.46 3.29 -12.26
C ILE A 201 -12.67 2.87 -11.42
N ILE A 202 -12.50 1.90 -10.52
CA ILE A 202 -13.56 1.44 -9.61
C ILE A 202 -14.08 2.59 -8.76
N ASP A 203 -13.19 3.36 -8.13
CA ASP A 203 -13.57 4.49 -7.25
C ASP A 203 -14.32 5.58 -8.03
N LYS A 204 -13.84 5.96 -9.22
CA LYS A 204 -14.53 6.93 -10.09
C LYS A 204 -15.91 6.42 -10.54
N THR A 205 -16.02 5.13 -10.87
CA THR A 205 -17.28 4.53 -11.30
C THR A 205 -18.29 4.48 -10.14
N LYS A 206 -17.84 4.23 -8.91
CA LYS A 206 -18.69 4.30 -7.71
C LYS A 206 -19.20 5.72 -7.44
N GLU A 207 -18.36 6.74 -7.59
CA GLU A 207 -18.81 8.14 -7.45
C GLU A 207 -19.78 8.54 -8.57
N LEU A 208 -19.55 8.09 -9.82
CA LEU A 208 -20.51 8.27 -10.91
C LEU A 208 -21.85 7.61 -10.59
N LYS A 209 -21.85 6.34 -10.14
CA LYS A 209 -23.06 5.63 -9.71
C LYS A 209 -23.83 6.43 -8.69
N LYS A 210 -23.14 6.91 -7.64
CA LYS A 210 -23.73 7.70 -6.56
C LYS A 210 -24.36 9.00 -7.09
N GLY A 211 -23.68 9.71 -8.00
CA GLY A 211 -24.21 10.91 -8.65
C GLY A 211 -25.43 10.62 -9.53
N MET A 212 -25.41 9.51 -10.29
CA MET A 212 -26.53 9.09 -11.14
C MET A 212 -27.73 8.63 -10.31
N MET A 213 -27.51 7.87 -9.24
CA MET A 213 -28.56 7.50 -8.29
C MET A 213 -29.23 8.76 -7.72
N GLN A 214 -28.44 9.77 -7.34
CA GLN A 214 -29.01 11.04 -6.88
C GLN A 214 -29.88 11.66 -7.96
N ARG A 215 -29.40 11.84 -9.19
CA ARG A 215 -30.16 12.51 -10.26
C ARG A 215 -31.39 11.75 -10.75
N LEU A 216 -31.30 10.43 -10.86
CA LEU A 216 -32.38 9.58 -11.38
C LEU A 216 -33.45 9.33 -10.34
N LEU A 217 -33.11 9.36 -9.05
CA LEU A 217 -34.03 9.03 -7.95
C LEU A 217 -34.47 10.27 -7.14
N THR A 218 -34.00 11.47 -7.48
CA THR A 218 -34.30 12.72 -6.76
C THR A 218 -35.78 13.12 -6.78
N HIS A 219 -36.51 12.79 -7.84
CA HIS A 219 -37.94 13.13 -7.95
C HIS A 219 -38.87 12.02 -7.45
N GLY A 220 -38.35 10.82 -7.19
CA GLY A 220 -39.14 9.63 -6.86
C GLY A 220 -39.11 9.24 -5.38
N ILE A 221 -37.92 9.10 -4.80
CA ILE A 221 -37.72 8.24 -3.63
C ILE A 221 -37.79 8.96 -2.26
N GLY A 222 -37.82 10.30 -2.23
CA GLY A 222 -37.93 11.03 -0.96
C GLY A 222 -36.79 10.71 0.03
N HIS A 223 -35.59 10.39 -0.46
CA HIS A 223 -34.43 9.93 0.33
C HIS A 223 -34.11 10.78 1.57
N LYS A 224 -34.34 12.10 1.51
CA LYS A 224 -34.17 13.01 2.65
C LYS A 224 -35.16 12.72 3.78
N LYS A 225 -36.41 12.38 3.46
CA LYS A 225 -37.47 12.06 4.41
C LYS A 225 -37.21 10.72 5.11
N ILE A 226 -36.77 9.71 4.36
CA ILE A 226 -36.31 8.42 4.91
C ILE A 226 -35.17 8.66 5.90
N LYS A 227 -34.13 9.40 5.49
CA LYS A 227 -32.99 9.70 6.37
C LYS A 227 -33.44 10.45 7.63
N LEU A 228 -34.30 11.46 7.51
CA LEU A 228 -34.82 12.21 8.65
C LEU A 228 -35.59 11.32 9.65
N LEU A 229 -36.49 10.46 9.15
CA LEU A 229 -37.26 9.53 9.97
C LEU A 229 -36.37 8.55 10.73
N SER A 230 -35.30 8.06 10.07
CA SER A 230 -34.33 7.18 10.72
C SER A 230 -33.44 7.87 11.75
N SER A 231 -33.26 9.19 11.69
CA SER A 231 -32.27 9.92 12.52
C SER A 231 -32.81 10.37 13.88
N THR A 232 -34.06 10.03 14.20
CA THR A 232 -34.76 10.53 15.40
C THR A 232 -34.31 9.85 16.70
N GLN A 233 -33.57 8.74 16.60
CA GLN A 233 -33.07 7.97 17.73
C GLN A 233 -31.54 7.80 17.65
N ALA A 234 -30.92 7.52 18.80
CA ALA A 234 -29.48 7.27 18.90
C ALA A 234 -29.01 6.10 18.01
N VAL A 235 -29.88 5.12 17.77
CA VAL A 235 -29.71 4.07 16.76
C VAL A 235 -30.62 4.39 15.58
N PRO A 236 -30.09 4.58 14.36
CA PRO A 236 -30.93 4.96 13.24
C PRO A 236 -31.89 3.85 12.83
N ILE A 237 -33.20 4.02 13.08
CA ILE A 237 -34.22 3.01 12.78
C ILE A 237 -35.52 3.65 12.30
N ILE A 238 -36.21 2.99 11.37
CA ILE A 238 -37.57 3.35 10.94
C ILE A 238 -38.45 2.13 11.19
N ASN A 239 -39.52 2.30 11.96
CA ASN A 239 -40.47 1.21 12.19
C ASN A 239 -41.38 0.99 10.97
N LYS A 240 -41.97 -0.21 10.85
CA LYS A 240 -42.82 -0.61 9.71
C LYS A 240 -43.98 0.37 9.46
N GLY A 241 -44.59 0.90 10.52
CA GLY A 241 -45.72 1.83 10.43
C GLY A 241 -45.35 3.21 9.90
N GLU A 242 -44.15 3.70 10.23
CA GLU A 242 -43.61 4.95 9.70
C GLU A 242 -43.11 4.77 8.26
N PHE A 243 -42.49 3.62 7.95
CA PHE A 243 -42.04 3.32 6.59
C PHE A 243 -43.21 3.21 5.60
N SER A 244 -44.31 2.55 5.98
CA SER A 244 -45.48 2.38 5.10
C SER A 244 -46.20 3.69 4.75
N LYS A 245 -46.01 4.74 5.58
CA LYS A 245 -46.58 6.09 5.34
C LYS A 245 -45.75 6.92 4.36
N ILE A 246 -44.55 6.46 3.97
CA ILE A 246 -43.68 7.19 3.05
C ILE A 246 -44.27 7.12 1.64
N ARG A 247 -44.68 8.27 1.13
CA ARG A 247 -45.16 8.41 -0.25
C ARG A 247 -43.99 8.74 -1.17
N THR A 248 -43.90 8.01 -2.27
CA THR A 248 -42.96 8.22 -3.39
C THR A 248 -43.73 8.59 -4.64
N ALA A 249 -43.13 9.45 -5.47
CA ALA A 249 -43.56 9.53 -6.86
C ALA A 249 -43.06 8.26 -7.56
N ILE A 250 -43.99 7.51 -8.13
CA ILE A 250 -43.69 6.29 -8.87
C ILE A 250 -43.75 6.66 -10.36
N PRO A 251 -42.61 6.65 -11.07
CA PRO A 251 -42.62 6.94 -12.49
C PRO A 251 -43.30 5.80 -13.27
N PRO A 252 -43.71 6.01 -14.53
CA PRO A 252 -44.26 4.95 -15.37
C PRO A 252 -43.33 3.74 -15.47
N ILE A 253 -43.91 2.55 -15.67
CA ILE A 253 -43.14 1.29 -15.64
C ILE A 253 -41.97 1.27 -16.64
N TYR A 254 -42.10 1.93 -17.80
CA TYR A 254 -41.03 2.01 -18.79
C TYR A 254 -39.83 2.82 -18.28
N GLU A 255 -40.08 3.87 -17.48
CA GLU A 255 -39.03 4.72 -16.91
C GLU A 255 -38.36 4.01 -15.72
N GLN A 256 -39.12 3.30 -14.89
CA GLN A 256 -38.57 2.44 -13.84
C GLN A 256 -37.57 1.42 -14.41
N LYS A 257 -37.95 0.74 -15.51
CA LYS A 257 -37.07 -0.21 -16.20
C LYS A 257 -35.79 0.49 -16.69
N LYS A 258 -35.92 1.61 -17.40
CA LYS A 258 -34.75 2.37 -17.89
C LYS A 258 -33.80 2.78 -16.76
N ILE A 259 -34.33 3.28 -15.64
CA ILE A 259 -33.50 3.66 -14.48
C ILE A 259 -32.79 2.43 -13.91
N GLY A 260 -33.53 1.32 -13.74
CA GLY A 260 -32.98 0.04 -13.28
C GLY A 260 -31.87 -0.49 -14.18
N ASP A 261 -32.08 -0.47 -15.49
CA ASP A 261 -31.12 -0.94 -16.50
C ASP A 261 -29.83 -0.11 -16.46
N ILE A 262 -29.95 1.22 -16.38
CA ILE A 262 -28.80 2.14 -16.28
C ILE A 262 -27.97 1.84 -15.01
N LEU A 263 -28.63 1.75 -13.85
CA LEU A 263 -27.93 1.51 -12.58
C LEU A 263 -27.30 0.12 -12.53
N SER A 264 -28.01 -0.90 -13.04
CA SER A 264 -27.52 -2.28 -13.11
C SER A 264 -26.33 -2.44 -14.05
N SER A 265 -26.31 -1.69 -15.16
CA SER A 265 -25.16 -1.65 -16.08
C SER A 265 -23.91 -1.09 -15.40
N ILE A 266 -24.04 -0.01 -14.62
CA ILE A 266 -22.92 0.56 -13.86
C ILE A 266 -22.43 -0.42 -12.79
N ASP A 267 -23.34 -1.09 -12.10
CA ASP A 267 -22.99 -2.13 -11.13
C ASP A 267 -22.21 -3.29 -11.75
N SER A 268 -22.66 -3.76 -12.92
CA SER A 268 -21.98 -4.81 -13.68
C SER A 268 -20.55 -4.40 -14.07
N GLN A 269 -20.35 -3.12 -14.43
CA GLN A 269 -19.02 -2.59 -14.73
C GLN A 269 -18.13 -2.53 -13.48
N ILE A 270 -18.66 -2.10 -12.33
CA ILE A 270 -17.92 -2.09 -11.06
C ILE A 270 -17.49 -3.51 -10.68
N GLU A 271 -18.38 -4.48 -10.83
CA GLU A 271 -18.10 -5.90 -10.55
C GLU A 271 -17.00 -6.43 -11.49
N LYS A 272 -17.11 -6.17 -12.79
CA LYS A 272 -16.10 -6.58 -13.79
C LYS A 272 -14.71 -6.04 -13.46
N GLU A 273 -14.60 -4.75 -13.15
CA GLU A 273 -13.31 -4.14 -12.79
C GLU A 273 -12.78 -4.66 -11.45
N SER A 274 -13.68 -4.94 -10.49
CA SER A 274 -13.30 -5.54 -9.19
C SER A 274 -12.72 -6.95 -9.38
N ASN A 275 -13.34 -7.77 -10.23
CA ASN A 275 -12.84 -9.10 -10.58
C ASN A 275 -11.50 -9.03 -11.33
N HIS A 276 -11.36 -8.07 -12.26
CA HIS A 276 -10.09 -7.86 -12.95
C HIS A 276 -8.96 -7.46 -11.99
N LYS A 277 -9.24 -6.58 -11.02
CA LYS A 277 -8.29 -6.23 -9.96
C LYS A 277 -7.87 -7.47 -9.16
N GLU A 278 -8.80 -8.32 -8.76
CA GLU A 278 -8.49 -9.55 -8.01
C GLU A 278 -7.55 -10.48 -8.81
N GLN A 279 -7.80 -10.62 -10.12
CA GLN A 279 -6.92 -11.39 -11.01
C GLN A 279 -5.50 -10.80 -11.07
N LEU A 280 -5.37 -9.48 -11.14
CA LEU A 280 -4.06 -8.80 -11.11
C LEU A 280 -3.34 -9.02 -9.77
N GLU A 281 -4.06 -8.98 -8.65
CA GLU A 281 -3.49 -9.26 -7.32
C GLU A 281 -3.00 -10.71 -7.19
N LEU A 282 -3.75 -11.67 -7.75
CA LEU A 282 -3.33 -13.08 -7.82
C LEU A 282 -2.10 -13.25 -8.72
N LEU A 283 -2.10 -12.62 -9.90
CA LEU A 283 -0.95 -12.60 -10.80
C LEU A 283 0.30 -12.05 -10.11
N LYS A 284 0.17 -10.92 -9.40
CA LYS A 284 1.25 -10.33 -8.62
C LYS A 284 1.82 -11.31 -7.60
N LYS A 285 0.97 -11.97 -6.81
CA LYS A 285 1.40 -12.97 -5.83
C LYS A 285 2.20 -14.10 -6.48
N GLY A 286 1.73 -14.59 -7.63
CA GLY A 286 2.43 -15.61 -8.42
C GLY A 286 3.79 -15.12 -8.93
N LEU A 287 3.83 -13.94 -9.55
CA LEU A 287 5.07 -13.33 -10.06
C LEU A 287 6.08 -13.07 -8.94
N MET A 288 5.64 -12.57 -7.78
CA MET A 288 6.51 -12.39 -6.62
C MET A 288 7.14 -13.71 -6.18
N LEU A 289 6.35 -14.79 -6.09
CA LEU A 289 6.87 -16.11 -5.72
C LEU A 289 7.89 -16.61 -6.74
N LEU A 290 7.63 -16.42 -8.04
CA LEU A 290 8.48 -16.94 -9.11
C LEU A 290 9.77 -16.13 -9.28
N LEU A 291 9.66 -14.81 -9.35
CA LEU A 291 10.78 -13.90 -9.63
C LEU A 291 11.69 -13.74 -8.40
N LEU A 292 11.14 -13.52 -7.20
CA LEU A 292 11.95 -13.24 -5.99
C LEU A 292 12.65 -14.47 -5.40
N THR A 293 12.34 -15.66 -5.92
CA THR A 293 13.02 -16.93 -5.59
C THR A 293 13.92 -17.43 -6.72
N GLY A 294 13.93 -16.74 -7.86
CA GLY A 294 14.69 -17.13 -9.05
C GLY A 294 14.16 -18.36 -9.76
N LYS A 295 12.94 -18.82 -9.45
CA LYS A 295 12.23 -19.86 -10.22
C LYS A 295 11.94 -19.41 -11.64
N LEU A 296 11.70 -18.11 -11.82
CA LEU A 296 11.62 -17.44 -13.10
C LEU A 296 12.74 -16.40 -13.18
N ARG A 297 13.48 -16.38 -14.29
CA ARG A 297 14.65 -15.52 -14.52
C ARG A 297 14.36 -14.56 -15.67
N VAL A 298 14.89 -13.35 -15.61
CA VAL A 298 14.62 -12.25 -16.56
C VAL A 298 15.88 -11.48 -16.95
#